data_AF-A0A2N2BL57-F1
#
_entry.id   AF-A0A2N2BL57-F1
#
_cell.length_a   1.000
_cell.length_b   1.000
_cell.length_c   1.000
_cell.angle_alpha   90.00
_cell.angle_beta   90.00
_cell.angle_gamma   90.00
#
_symmetry.space_group_name_H-M   'P 1'
#
loop_
_entity.id
_entity.type
_entity.pdbx_description
1 polymer ?
#
loop_
_entity_poly.entity_id
_entity_poly.type
_entity_poly.pdbx_seq_one_letter_code
_entity_poly.pdbx_strand_id
1 'polypeptide(L)' 'MVMTDPIADMLTRIRNANDAGHKTVEMPASKEKKAIAQILLEEGYI' A
#
# COMPACT_ATOMS: atom_id res chain seq x y z
N MET A 1 -5.30 -12.32 -13.68
CA MET A 1 -6.16 -11.31 -13.02
C MET A 1 -5.73 -9.95 -13.56
N VAL A 2 -6.61 -9.23 -14.27
CA VAL A 2 -6.29 -7.87 -14.74
C VAL A 2 -6.49 -6.94 -13.55
N MET A 3 -5.41 -6.32 -13.09
CA MET A 3 -5.48 -5.33 -12.01
C MET A 3 -6.03 -4.04 -12.60
N THR A 4 -7.33 -3.82 -12.43
CA THR A 4 -8.05 -2.64 -12.94
C THR A 4 -7.78 -1.40 -12.10
N ASP A 5 -7.46 -1.57 -10.81
CA ASP A 5 -7.16 -0.47 -9.89
C ASP A 5 -5.90 -0.78 -9.05
N PRO A 6 -4.73 -0.24 -9.45
CA PRO A 6 -3.48 -0.41 -8.71
C PRO A 6 -3.46 0.25 -7.33
N ILE A 7 -4.30 1.26 -7.08
CA ILE A 7 -4.35 1.98 -5.80
C ILE A 7 -5.20 1.17 -4.81
N ALA A 8 -6.36 0.68 -5.25
CA ALA A 8 -7.17 -0.22 -4.43
C ALA A 8 -6.40 -1.50 -4.06
N ASP A 9 -5.62 -2.06 -4.99
CA ASP A 9 -4.73 -3.19 -4.70
C ASP A 9 -3.67 -2.84 -3.64
N MET A 10 -3.02 -1.68 -3.74
CA MET A 10 -2.05 -1.21 -2.75
C MET A 10 -2.66 -1.13 -1.35
N LEU A 11 -3.81 -0.46 -1.19
CA LEU A 11 -4.46 -0.28 0.11
C LEU A 11 -4.94 -1.63 0.67
N THR A 12 -5.45 -2.51 -0.19
CA THR A 12 -5.87 -3.86 0.20
C THR A 12 -4.70 -4.68 0.73
N ARG A 13 -3.53 -4.63 0.09
CA ARG A 13 -2.32 -5.31 0.56
C ARG A 13 -1.86 -4.80 1.91
N ILE A 14 -1.85 -3.48 2.11
CA ILE A 14 -1.46 -2.87 3.40
C ILE A 14 -2.40 -3.34 4.52
N ARG A 15 -3.71 -3.27 4.30
CA ARG A 15 -4.71 -3.75 5.28
C ARG A 15 -4.49 -5.22 5.63
N ASN A 16 -4.44 -6.08 4.62
CA ASN A 16 -4.31 -7.52 4.84
C ASN A 16 -2.99 -7.88 5.55
N ALA A 17 -1.90 -7.16 5.25
CA ALA A 17 -0.63 -7.34 5.93
C ALA A 17 -0.67 -6.90 7.39
N ASN A 18 -1.33 -5.77 7.68
CA ASN A 18 -1.58 -5.31 9.04
C ASN A 18 -2.40 -6.34 9.83
N ASP A 19 -3.49 -6.86 9.25
CA ASP A 19 -4.33 -7.88 9.87
C ASP A 19 -3.56 -9.20 10.12
N ALA A 20 -2.62 -9.54 9.24
CA ALA A 20 -1.75 -10.70 9.38
C ALA A 20 -0.52 -10.46 10.30
N GLY A 21 -0.31 -9.24 10.80
CA GLY A 21 0.84 -8.88 11.63
C GLY A 21 2.17 -8.82 10.88
N HIS A 22 2.16 -8.66 9.56
CA HIS A 22 3.36 -8.50 8.76
C HIS A 22 3.94 -7.09 8.94
N LYS A 23 5.25 -7.00 9.23
CA LYS A 23 5.96 -5.73 9.43
C LYS A 23 6.23 -4.97 8.13
N THR A 24 6.19 -5.65 6.99
CA THR A 24 6.52 -5.08 5.69
C THR A 24 5.61 -5.63 4.60
N VAL A 25 5.42 -4.84 3.53
CA VAL A 25 4.60 -5.20 2.37
C VAL A 25 5.34 -4.84 1.10
N GLU A 26 5.43 -5.78 0.17
CA GLU A 26 6.02 -5.57 -1.15
C GLU A 26 4.94 -5.46 -2.23
N MET A 27 5.11 -4.49 -3.14
CA MET A 27 4.21 -4.28 -4.27
C MET A 27 4.90 -3.51 -5.41
N PRO A 28 4.38 -3.58 -6.65
CA PRO A 28 4.93 -2.84 -7.78
C PRO A 28 4.86 -1.33 -7.56
N ALA A 29 6.00 -0.65 -7.76
CA ALA A 29 6.14 0.79 -7.58
C ALA A 29 5.52 1.59 -8.73
N SER A 30 4.95 2.75 -8.39
CA SER A 30 4.52 3.79 -9.32
C SER A 30 4.66 5.15 -8.64
N LYS A 31 4.63 6.25 -9.40
CA LYS A 31 4.79 7.60 -8.83
C LYS A 31 3.64 7.92 -7.86
N GLU A 32 2.43 7.52 -8.23
CA GLU A 32 1.19 7.72 -7.48
C GLU A 32 1.23 6.94 -6.16
N LYS A 33 1.57 5.64 -6.19
CA LYS A 33 1.70 4.82 -4.97
C LYS A 33 2.77 5.35 -4.02
N LYS A 34 3.89 5.86 -4.57
CA LYS A 34 4.95 6.46 -3.76
C LYS A 34 4.47 7.73 -3.06
N ALA A 35 3.74 8.59 -3.75
CA ALA A 35 3.16 9.79 -3.15
C ALA A 35 2.14 9.45 -2.05
N ILE A 36 1.29 8.45 -2.29
CA ILE A 36 0.33 7.97 -1.28
C ILE A 36 1.06 7.40 -0.05
N ALA A 37 2.06 6.55 -0.26
CA ALA A 37 2.86 5.99 0.84
C ALA A 37 3.58 7.08 1.64
N GLN A 38 4.09 8.12 0.96
CA GLN A 38 4.72 9.25 1.62
C GLN A 38 3.73 10.02 2.52
N ILE A 39 2.50 10.25 2.05
CA ILE A 39 1.45 10.90 2.86
C ILE A 39 1.10 10.03 4.07
N LEU A 40 0.94 8.71 3.89
CA LEU A 40 0.65 7.80 4.99
C LEU A 40 1.76 7.80 6.05
N LEU A 41 3.02 7.92 5.63
CA LEU A 41 4.18 8.04 6.52
C LEU A 41 4.18 9.38 7.28
N GLU A 42 3.92 10.49 6.58
CA GLU A 42 3.88 11.84 7.18
C GLU A 42 2.78 11.98 8.23
N GLU A 43 1.63 11.34 8.01
CA GLU A 43 0.51 11.30 8.95
C GLU A 43 0.69 10.25 10.06
N GLY A 44 1.75 9.42 10.00
CA GLY A 44 2.08 8.43 11.03
C GLY A 44 1.23 7.15 11.00
N TYR A 45 0.63 6.80 9.86
CA TYR A 45 -0.12 5.55 9.69
C TYR A 45 0.78 4.34 9.40
N ILE A 46 1.92 4.56 8.75
CA ILE A 46 2.92 3.53 8.41
C ILE A 46 4.33 3.98 8.81
#